data_AF-A0A2U8XDQ0-F1
#
_entry.id   AF-A0A2U8XDQ0-F1
#
_cell.length_a   1.000
_cell.length_b   1.000
_cell.length_c   1.000
_cell.angle_alpha   90.00
_cell.angle_beta   90.00
_cell.angle_gamma   90.00
#
_symmetry.space_group_name_H-M   'P 1'
#
loop_
_entity.id
_entity.type
_entity.pdbx_description
1 polymer ?
#
loop_
_entity_poly.entity_id
_entity_poly.type
_entity_poly.pdbx_seq_one_letter_code
_entity_poly.pdbx_strand_id
1 'polypeptide(L)'
;MFLILFSLLSSLSILFNNNLLHPINVMLILILFSSLICLNLSIWQSNYIYSIILFLIMISGLLIIFLYFTSLISNEQTNFKFKNFLVISSILNVSLIMNFMLMNMNSSNMFNYNYNENQLIMLINKMNFQNILNLYEYPYNNFTILSMFYLLISLFTIIKICIYILFINFFIYYY
;
A
#
# COMPACT_ATOMS: atom_id res chain seq x y z
N MET A 1 -14.06 13.70 3.79
CA MET A 1 -12.76 13.31 3.19
C MET A 1 -12.42 11.87 3.51
N PHE A 2 -12.32 11.54 4.80
CA PHE A 2 -11.91 10.21 5.26
C PHE A 2 -12.77 9.04 4.72
N LEU A 3 -14.09 9.15 4.88
CA LEU A 3 -15.03 8.12 4.40
C LEU A 3 -15.09 8.02 2.86
N ILE A 4 -14.81 9.12 2.15
CA ILE A 4 -14.76 9.13 0.68
C ILE A 4 -13.57 8.30 0.20
N LEU A 5 -12.40 8.49 0.82
CA LEU A 5 -11.23 7.69 0.49
C LEU A 5 -11.38 6.22 0.91
N PHE A 6 -12.13 5.93 1.99
CA PHE A 6 -12.49 4.54 2.35
C PHE A 6 -13.42 3.90 1.32
N SER A 7 -14.39 4.65 0.78
CA SER A 7 -15.25 4.15 -0.29
C SER A 7 -14.43 3.83 -1.55
N LEU A 8 -13.48 4.70 -1.92
CA LEU A 8 -12.58 4.46 -3.05
C LEU A 8 -11.73 3.19 -2.84
N LEU A 9 -11.19 2.96 -1.64
CA LEU A 9 -10.47 1.72 -1.33
C LEU A 9 -11.35 0.47 -1.47
N SER A 10 -12.60 0.54 -0.99
CA SER A 10 -13.54 -0.58 -1.11
C SER A 10 -13.91 -0.90 -2.55
N SER A 11 -13.96 0.11 -3.42
CA SER A 11 -14.23 -0.11 -4.84
C SER A 11 -13.08 -0.78 -5.59
N LEU A 12 -11.84 -0.51 -5.17
CA LEU A 12 -10.65 -1.14 -5.74
C LEU A 12 -10.46 -2.57 -5.25
N SER A 13 -10.83 -2.88 -4.01
CA SER A 13 -10.72 -4.26 -3.47
C SER A 13 -11.60 -5.24 -4.25
N ILE A 14 -12.76 -4.80 -4.74
CA ILE A 14 -13.67 -5.63 -5.54
C ILE A 14 -13.07 -5.98 -6.91
N LEU A 15 -12.23 -5.11 -7.48
CA LEU A 15 -11.56 -5.37 -8.75
C LEU A 15 -10.51 -6.48 -8.66
N PHE A 16 -9.98 -6.78 -7.47
CA PHE A 16 -9.02 -7.87 -7.26
C PHE A 16 -9.64 -9.27 -7.38
N ASN A 17 -10.96 -9.41 -7.23
CA ASN A 17 -11.62 -10.71 -7.13
C ASN A 17 -11.79 -11.44 -8.48
N ASN A 18 -11.04 -11.04 -9.51
CA ASN A 18 -11.09 -11.65 -10.83
C ASN A 18 -9.87 -12.53 -11.07
N ASN A 19 -10.08 -13.85 -11.06
CA ASN A 19 -9.09 -14.89 -11.36
C ASN A 19 -8.58 -14.88 -12.82
N LEU A 20 -8.97 -13.90 -13.63
CA LEU A 20 -8.65 -13.79 -15.07
C LEU A 20 -7.86 -12.51 -15.42
N LEU A 21 -7.34 -11.79 -14.42
CA LEU A 21 -6.56 -10.58 -14.69
C LEU A 21 -5.11 -10.96 -15.04
N HIS A 22 -4.69 -10.61 -16.25
CA HIS A 22 -3.29 -10.64 -16.63
C HIS A 22 -2.46 -9.86 -15.60
N PRO A 23 -1.27 -10.34 -15.18
CA PRO A 23 -0.53 -9.81 -14.03
C PRO A 23 -0.22 -8.31 -14.12
N ILE A 24 -0.04 -7.77 -15.32
CA ILE A 24 0.10 -6.31 -15.54
C ILE A 24 -1.08 -5.51 -14.97
N ASN A 25 -2.30 -6.02 -15.02
CA ASN A 25 -3.48 -5.28 -14.54
C ASN A 25 -3.61 -5.37 -13.03
N VAL A 26 -3.23 -6.52 -12.48
CA VAL A 26 -3.09 -6.66 -11.03
C VAL A 26 -2.06 -5.64 -10.52
N MET A 27 -0.96 -5.44 -11.24
CA MET A 27 0.03 -4.40 -10.92
C MET A 27 -0.57 -2.98 -10.99
N LEU A 28 -1.29 -2.63 -12.07
CA LEU A 28 -1.91 -1.31 -12.21
C LEU A 28 -2.94 -1.03 -11.09
N ILE A 29 -3.75 -2.03 -10.74
CA ILE A 29 -4.72 -1.92 -9.65
C ILE A 29 -3.99 -1.77 -8.29
N LEU A 30 -2.88 -2.49 -8.07
CA LEU A 30 -2.05 -2.36 -6.86
C LEU A 30 -1.43 -0.97 -6.71
N ILE A 31 -0.98 -0.33 -7.79
CA ILE A 31 -0.43 1.03 -7.77
C ILE A 31 -1.53 2.04 -7.35
N LEU A 32 -2.72 1.92 -7.92
CA LEU A 32 -3.85 2.79 -7.56
C LEU A 32 -4.29 2.57 -6.11
N PHE A 33 -4.34 1.32 -5.66
CA PHE A 33 -4.72 0.99 -4.29
C PHE A 33 -3.70 1.52 -3.27
N SER A 34 -2.41 1.31 -3.51
CA SER A 34 -1.34 1.76 -2.61
C SER A 34 -1.24 3.30 -2.53
N SER A 35 -1.42 4.01 -3.64
CA SER A 35 -1.46 5.48 -3.62
C SER A 35 -2.64 6.04 -2.81
N LEU A 36 -3.83 5.44 -2.90
CA LEU A 36 -4.99 5.83 -2.09
C LEU A 36 -4.80 5.51 -0.59
N ILE A 37 -4.11 4.43 -0.24
CA ILE A 37 -3.74 4.15 1.15
C ILE A 37 -2.80 5.23 1.70
N CYS A 38 -1.80 5.64 0.92
CA CYS A 38 -0.85 6.68 1.36
C CYS A 38 -1.56 8.01 1.61
N LEU A 39 -2.51 8.38 0.74
CA LEU A 39 -3.34 9.56 0.92
C LEU A 39 -4.27 9.46 2.13
N ASN A 40 -4.75 8.27 2.48
CA ASN A 40 -5.51 8.07 3.71
C ASN A 40 -4.66 8.26 4.96
N LEU A 41 -3.46 7.67 4.97
CA LEU A 41 -2.56 7.76 6.11
C LEU A 41 -2.07 9.18 6.36
N SER A 42 -1.83 9.96 5.31
CA SER A 42 -1.43 11.36 5.44
C SER A 42 -2.51 12.23 6.10
N ILE A 43 -3.79 11.88 5.95
CA ILE A 43 -4.90 12.62 6.57
C ILE A 43 -5.04 12.25 8.06
N TRP A 44 -4.63 11.06 8.48
CA TRP A 44 -4.82 10.58 9.85
C TRP A 44 -3.75 11.04 10.82
N GLN A 45 -2.53 11.19 10.32
CA GLN A 45 -1.38 11.43 11.17
C GLN A 45 -0.95 12.89 11.09
N SER A 46 -0.56 13.45 12.23
CA SER A 46 0.12 14.75 12.30
C SER A 46 1.45 14.76 11.56
N ASN A 47 1.97 13.57 11.20
CA ASN A 47 3.20 13.35 10.48
C ASN A 47 3.01 12.63 9.16
N TYR A 48 3.52 13.25 8.10
CA TYR A 48 3.56 12.65 6.79
C TYR A 48 4.66 11.59 6.62
N ILE A 49 5.60 11.48 7.56
CA ILE A 49 6.80 10.63 7.43
C ILE A 49 6.45 9.15 7.18
N TYR A 50 5.43 8.61 7.87
CA TYR A 50 5.01 7.22 7.72
C TYR A 50 4.28 7.00 6.38
N SER A 51 3.47 7.96 5.94
CA SER A 51 2.82 7.89 4.62
C SER A 51 3.84 7.90 3.48
N ILE A 52 4.94 8.65 3.63
CA ILE A 52 6.02 8.72 2.63
C ILE A 52 6.84 7.42 2.63
N ILE A 53 7.21 6.89 3.79
CA ILE A 53 7.93 5.61 3.90
C ILE A 53 7.10 4.47 3.27
N LEU A 54 5.80 4.42 3.55
CA LEU A 54 4.92 3.40 3.00
C LEU A 54 4.80 3.50 1.47
N PHE A 55 4.71 4.72 0.93
CA PHE A 55 4.67 4.94 -0.53
C PHE A 55 5.92 4.41 -1.23
N LEU A 56 7.11 4.70 -0.69
CA LEU A 56 8.38 4.26 -1.26
C LEU A 56 8.55 2.73 -1.24
N ILE A 57 8.21 2.08 -0.12
CA ILE A 57 8.33 0.63 0.01
C ILE A 57 7.35 -0.08 -0.95
N MET A 58 6.12 0.40 -1.05
CA MET A 58 5.13 -0.23 -1.93
C MET A 58 5.48 -0.09 -3.42
N ILE A 59 5.95 1.08 -3.87
CA ILE A 59 6.35 1.26 -5.28
C ILE A 59 7.58 0.44 -5.64
N SER A 60 8.58 0.40 -4.77
CA SER A 60 9.81 -0.36 -5.03
C SER A 60 9.55 -1.86 -5.16
N GLY A 61 8.69 -2.44 -4.31
CA GLY A 61 8.28 -3.84 -4.43
C GLY A 61 7.51 -4.15 -5.72
N LEU A 62 6.64 -3.23 -6.16
CA LEU A 62 5.86 -3.41 -7.39
C LEU A 62 6.72 -3.39 -8.66
N LEU A 63 7.78 -2.58 -8.69
CA LEU A 63 8.71 -2.55 -9.83
C LEU A 63 9.50 -3.86 -9.99
N ILE A 64 9.85 -4.53 -8.89
CA ILE A 64 10.53 -5.83 -8.94
C ILE A 64 9.59 -6.89 -9.54
N ILE A 65 8.32 -6.88 -9.13
CA ILE A 65 7.29 -7.77 -9.66
C ILE A 65 7.05 -7.49 -11.16
N PHE A 66 7.07 -6.22 -11.59
CA PHE A 66 6.98 -5.85 -12.99
C PHE A 66 8.09 -6.50 -13.83
N LEU A 67 9.35 -6.36 -13.40
CA LEU A 67 10.49 -6.93 -14.10
C LEU A 67 10.37 -8.45 -14.25
N TYR A 68 9.94 -9.14 -13.18
CA TYR A 68 9.72 -10.59 -13.22
C TYR A 68 8.66 -11.00 -14.25
N PHE A 69 7.51 -10.31 -14.29
CA PHE A 69 6.46 -10.69 -15.24
C PHE A 69 6.79 -10.33 -16.69
N THR A 70 7.51 -9.23 -16.92
CA THR A 70 7.97 -8.89 -18.29
C THR A 70 8.95 -9.90 -18.86
N SER A 71 9.71 -10.62 -18.03
CA SER A 71 10.66 -11.63 -18.52
C SER A 71 10.03 -13.01 -18.78
N LEU A 72 8.83 -13.28 -18.24
CA LEU A 72 8.17 -14.59 -18.32
C LEU A 72 7.05 -14.70 -19.34
N ILE A 73 6.44 -13.59 -19.73
CA ILE A 73 5.17 -13.63 -20.46
C ILE A 73 5.38 -13.36 -21.95
N SER A 74 5.13 -14.41 -22.73
CA SER A 74 4.74 -14.36 -24.13
C SER A 74 3.49 -13.49 -24.31
N ASN A 75 3.50 -12.58 -25.29
CA ASN A 75 2.49 -11.58 -25.67
C ASN A 75 1.03 -12.08 -25.84
N GLU A 76 0.37 -12.60 -24.81
CA GLU A 76 -1.04 -12.96 -24.86
C GLU A 76 -1.92 -11.71 -24.76
N GLN A 77 -2.80 -11.52 -25.75
CA GLN A 77 -3.74 -10.41 -25.77
C GLN A 77 -4.71 -10.50 -24.59
N THR A 78 -4.79 -9.40 -23.86
CA THR A 78 -5.60 -9.31 -22.63
C THR A 78 -7.04 -8.97 -22.97
N ASN A 79 -7.93 -9.96 -22.83
CA ASN A 79 -9.38 -9.76 -23.01
C ASN A 79 -10.03 -9.19 -21.74
N PHE A 80 -10.07 -7.87 -21.62
CA PHE A 80 -10.72 -7.19 -20.51
C PHE A 80 -12.23 -7.08 -20.69
N LYS A 81 -12.99 -7.66 -19.76
CA LYS A 81 -14.43 -7.41 -19.61
C LYS A 81 -14.73 -6.82 -18.23
N PHE A 82 -14.37 -5.54 -18.03
CA PHE A 82 -14.61 -4.80 -16.78
C PHE A 82 -16.05 -4.29 -16.61
N LYS A 83 -16.93 -4.49 -17.60
CA LYS A 83 -18.18 -3.73 -17.71
C LYS A 83 -19.14 -3.94 -16.53
N ASN A 84 -19.28 -5.17 -16.02
CA ASN A 84 -20.23 -5.46 -14.95
C ASN A 84 -19.69 -5.09 -13.55
N PHE A 85 -18.38 -5.25 -13.33
CA PHE A 85 -17.77 -4.93 -12.04
C PHE A 85 -17.69 -3.42 -11.79
N LEU A 86 -17.43 -2.62 -12.82
CA LEU A 86 -17.46 -1.15 -12.72
C LEU A 86 -18.86 -0.63 -12.34
N VAL A 87 -19.92 -1.32 -12.79
CA VAL A 87 -21.29 -0.95 -12.42
C VAL A 87 -21.56 -1.28 -10.95
N ILE A 88 -21.15 -2.46 -10.48
CA ILE A 88 -21.33 -2.84 -9.07
C ILE A 88 -20.53 -1.93 -8.13
N SER A 89 -19.28 -1.62 -8.49
CA SER A 89 -18.42 -0.75 -7.66
C SER A 89 -18.93 0.69 -7.62
N SER A 90 -19.49 1.20 -8.73
CA SER A 90 -20.08 2.54 -8.75
C SER A 90 -21.37 2.64 -7.92
N ILE A 91 -22.22 1.62 -7.92
CA ILE A 91 -23.43 1.58 -7.10
C ILE A 91 -23.08 1.57 -5.60
N LEU A 92 -22.08 0.79 -5.20
CA LEU A 92 -21.62 0.75 -3.81
C LEU A 92 -20.99 2.07 -3.36
N ASN A 93 -20.24 2.73 -4.25
CA ASN A 93 -19.68 4.04 -3.93
C ASN A 93 -20.76 5.10 -3.74
N VAL A 94 -21.78 5.11 -4.60
CA VAL A 94 -22.89 6.07 -4.47
C VAL A 94 -23.66 5.86 -3.18
N SER A 95 -23.94 4.61 -2.78
CA SER A 95 -24.66 4.35 -1.52
C SER A 95 -23.88 4.80 -0.28
N LEU A 96 -22.56 4.59 -0.27
CA LEU A 96 -21.69 5.04 0.82
C LEU A 96 -21.59 6.57 0.90
N ILE A 97 -21.50 7.25 -0.25
CA ILE A 97 -21.47 8.72 -0.30
C ILE A 97 -22.80 9.29 0.18
N MET A 98 -23.93 8.71 -0.21
CA MET A 98 -25.24 9.15 0.24
C MET A 98 -25.41 8.99 1.76
N ASN A 99 -24.96 7.86 2.32
CA ASN A 99 -24.96 7.67 3.78
C ASN A 99 -24.09 8.71 4.49
N PHE A 100 -22.94 9.07 3.92
CA PHE A 100 -22.08 10.10 4.51
C PHE A 100 -22.74 11.49 4.50
N MET A 101 -23.36 11.87 3.39
CA MET A 101 -24.07 13.15 3.29
C MET A 101 -25.20 13.25 4.33
N LEU A 102 -25.93 12.17 4.57
CA LEU A 102 -26.96 12.10 5.60
C LEU A 102 -26.38 12.21 7.03
N MET A 103 -25.25 11.57 7.29
CA MET A 103 -24.62 11.57 8.61
C MET A 103 -23.98 12.93 8.96
N ASN A 104 -23.44 13.62 7.96
CA ASN A 104 -22.83 14.95 8.13
C ASN A 104 -23.88 16.06 8.32
N MET A 105 -25.05 15.95 7.71
CA MET A 105 -26.14 16.93 7.92
C MET A 105 -26.61 16.97 9.37
N ASN A 106 -26.49 15.86 10.11
CA ASN A 106 -26.89 15.76 11.51
C ASN A 106 -25.78 16.18 12.51
N SER A 107 -24.55 16.41 12.05
CA SER A 107 -23.37 16.67 12.89
C SER A 107 -22.69 17.99 12.56
N SER A 108 -23.47 19.05 12.34
CA SER A 108 -22.99 20.42 12.09
C SER A 108 -22.08 21.02 13.18
N ASN A 109 -21.86 20.32 14.30
CA ASN A 109 -21.08 20.82 15.44
C ASN A 109 -19.70 20.18 15.67
N MET A 110 -19.22 19.26 14.82
CA MET A 110 -17.97 18.53 15.11
C MET A 110 -16.72 18.96 14.33
N PHE A 111 -16.77 20.05 13.55
CA PHE A 111 -15.59 20.56 12.84
C PHE A 111 -15.33 22.05 13.08
N ASN A 112 -15.26 22.48 14.34
CA ASN A 112 -14.49 23.67 14.70
C ASN A 112 -13.06 23.24 15.03
N TYR A 113 -12.29 22.88 14.01
CA TYR A 113 -10.83 22.89 14.15
C TYR A 113 -10.39 24.35 14.06
N ASN A 114 -10.24 24.98 15.23
CA ASN A 114 -9.53 26.25 15.35
C ASN A 114 -8.07 26.05 14.95
N TYR A 115 -7.78 26.26 13.67
CA TYR A 115 -6.44 26.29 13.13
C TYR A 115 -5.72 27.58 13.57
N ASN A 116 -5.15 27.55 14.78
CA ASN A 116 -4.10 28.49 15.17
C ASN A 116 -2.78 28.02 14.54
N GLU A 117 -2.60 28.34 13.26
CA GLU A 117 -1.54 27.76 12.42
C GLU A 117 -0.11 28.17 12.81
N ASN A 118 0.12 29.33 13.42
CA ASN A 118 1.48 29.87 13.42
C ASN A 118 2.37 29.52 14.62
N GLN A 119 1.83 29.00 15.74
CA GLN A 119 2.65 28.66 16.92
C GLN A 119 2.90 27.15 17.10
N LEU A 120 2.15 26.30 16.41
CA LEU A 120 2.27 24.85 16.55
C LEU A 120 3.37 24.24 15.68
N ILE A 121 3.71 24.84 14.54
CA ILE A 121 4.61 24.25 13.52
C ILE A 121 6.00 23.87 14.09
N MET A 122 6.55 24.69 14.99
CA MET A 122 7.88 24.41 15.59
C MET A 122 7.84 23.35 16.70
N LEU A 123 6.76 23.27 17.50
CA LEU A 123 6.60 22.26 18.55
C LEU A 123 6.18 20.90 17.96
N ILE A 124 5.36 20.93 16.90
CA ILE A 124 4.93 19.78 16.12
C ILE A 124 6.16 19.03 15.60
N ASN A 125 7.11 19.70 14.92
CA ASN A 125 8.28 19.03 14.36
C ASN A 125 9.11 18.26 15.40
N LYS A 126 9.19 18.73 16.65
CA LYS A 126 10.00 18.08 17.69
C LYS A 126 9.33 16.83 18.26
N MET A 127 8.03 16.90 18.56
CA MET A 127 7.21 15.75 18.98
C MET A 127 7.10 14.70 17.88
N ASN A 128 7.09 15.17 16.63
CA ASN A 128 6.78 14.37 15.48
C ASN A 128 7.85 13.33 15.11
N PHE A 129 9.13 13.70 15.19
CA PHE A 129 10.23 12.76 14.96
C PHE A 129 10.55 11.89 16.18
N GLN A 130 10.06 12.26 17.36
CA GLN A 130 10.30 11.52 18.59
C GLN A 130 9.73 10.09 18.52
N ASN A 131 8.61 9.89 17.82
CA ASN A 131 8.03 8.54 17.62
C ASN A 131 8.96 7.58 16.88
N ILE A 132 9.74 8.06 15.91
CA ILE A 132 10.71 7.21 15.19
C ILE A 132 11.92 6.91 16.08
N LEU A 133 12.39 7.92 16.82
CA LEU A 133 13.52 7.77 17.73
C LEU A 133 13.21 6.78 18.85
N ASN A 134 11.97 6.78 19.36
CA ASN A 134 11.49 5.85 20.37
C ASN A 134 11.59 4.36 19.94
N LEU A 135 11.65 4.05 18.64
CA LEU A 135 11.86 2.66 18.16
C LEU A 135 13.28 2.16 18.46
N TYR A 136 14.26 3.07 18.50
CA TYR A 136 15.65 2.75 18.81
C TYR A 136 15.95 2.81 20.31
N GLU A 137 15.04 3.38 21.11
CA GLU A 137 15.15 3.44 22.55
C GLU A 137 14.52 2.20 23.23
N TYR A 138 14.95 1.93 24.47
CA TYR A 138 14.35 0.87 25.28
C TYR A 138 12.92 1.27 25.68
N PRO A 139 11.91 0.37 25.64
CA PRO A 139 11.99 -1.08 25.43
C PRO A 139 11.82 -1.56 23.97
N TYR A 140 11.56 -0.66 23.02
CA TYR A 140 11.21 -1.03 21.65
C TYR A 140 12.41 -1.46 20.79
N ASN A 141 13.64 -1.16 21.21
CA ASN A 141 14.87 -1.59 20.53
C ASN A 141 14.97 -3.12 20.31
N ASN A 142 14.24 -3.94 21.07
CA ASN A 142 14.19 -5.38 20.79
C ASN A 142 13.56 -5.69 19.42
N PHE A 143 12.56 -4.90 18.99
CA PHE A 143 11.94 -5.07 17.67
C PHE A 143 12.89 -4.69 16.53
N THR A 144 13.70 -3.64 16.71
CA THR A 144 14.68 -3.24 15.69
C THR A 144 15.75 -4.32 15.54
N ILE A 145 16.27 -4.86 16.65
CA ILE A 145 17.23 -5.97 16.64
C ILE A 145 16.63 -7.19 15.92
N LEU A 146 15.39 -7.55 16.21
CA LEU A 146 14.69 -8.66 15.55
C LEU A 146 14.57 -8.44 14.03
N SER A 147 14.24 -7.21 13.60
CA SER A 147 14.12 -6.88 12.18
C SER A 147 15.46 -7.00 11.42
N MET A 148 16.58 -6.67 12.07
CA MET A 148 17.91 -6.82 11.48
C MET A 148 18.28 -8.30 11.30
N PHE A 149 18.01 -9.15 12.31
CA PHE A 149 18.20 -10.59 12.16
C PHE A 149 17.29 -11.18 11.08
N TYR A 150 16.03 -10.73 10.97
CA TYR A 150 15.13 -11.15 9.91
C TYR A 150 15.69 -10.84 8.52
N LEU A 151 16.16 -9.60 8.28
CA LEU A 151 16.76 -9.22 7.01
C LEU A 151 18.01 -10.04 6.70
N LEU A 152 18.87 -10.29 7.69
CA LEU A 152 20.07 -11.10 7.53
C LEU A 152 19.75 -12.55 7.16
N ILE A 153 18.81 -13.19 7.86
CA ILE A 153 18.36 -14.55 7.54
C ILE A 153 17.74 -14.59 6.14
N SER A 154 16.94 -13.59 5.77
CA SER A 154 16.33 -13.51 4.44
C SER A 154 17.36 -13.45 3.32
N LEU A 155 18.48 -12.75 3.51
CA LEU A 155 19.56 -12.71 2.53
C LEU A 155 20.18 -14.10 2.34
N PHE A 156 20.50 -14.80 3.44
CA PHE A 156 21.09 -16.16 3.37
C PHE A 156 20.15 -17.16 2.72
N THR A 157 18.84 -17.09 3.00
CA THR A 157 17.87 -18.00 2.37
C THR A 157 17.73 -17.73 0.88
N ILE A 158 17.68 -16.47 0.44
CA ILE A 158 17.62 -16.09 -0.97
C ILE A 158 18.86 -16.59 -1.72
N ILE A 159 20.06 -16.41 -1.16
CA ILE A 159 21.31 -16.90 -1.78
C ILE A 159 21.27 -18.43 -1.94
N LYS A 160 20.84 -19.16 -0.90
CA LYS A 160 20.75 -20.63 -0.94
C LYS A 160 19.74 -21.12 -1.98
N ILE A 161 18.57 -20.47 -2.08
CA ILE A 161 17.54 -20.80 -3.07
C ILE A 161 18.06 -20.54 -4.49
N CYS A 162 18.72 -19.41 -4.72
CA CYS A 162 19.28 -19.06 -6.03
C CYS A 162 20.34 -20.08 -6.49
N ILE A 163 21.26 -20.47 -5.60
CA ILE A 163 22.28 -21.50 -5.89
C ILE A 163 21.62 -22.84 -6.23
N TYR A 164 20.60 -23.25 -5.47
CA TYR A 164 19.91 -24.51 -5.69
C TYR A 164 19.17 -24.55 -7.05
N ILE A 165 18.48 -23.46 -7.42
CA ILE A 165 17.81 -23.34 -8.72
C ILE A 165 18.83 -23.38 -9.86
N LEU A 166 19.96 -22.69 -9.72
CA LEU A 166 21.02 -22.68 -10.73
C LEU A 166 21.64 -24.08 -10.91
N PHE A 167 21.85 -24.81 -9.82
CA PHE A 167 22.31 -26.19 -9.86
C PHE A 167 21.33 -27.11 -10.60
N ILE A 168 20.02 -27.02 -10.33
CA ILE A 168 19.00 -27.81 -11.05
C ILE A 168 19.02 -27.54 -12.56
N ASN A 169 19.06 -26.26 -12.96
CA ASN A 169 19.11 -25.91 -14.39
C ASN A 169 20.36 -26.47 -15.07
N PHE A 170 21.51 -26.52 -14.39
CA PHE A 170 22.72 -27.15 -14.94
C PHE A 170 22.52 -28.65 -15.23
N PHE A 171 21.80 -29.40 -14.39
CA PHE A 171 21.53 -30.82 -14.68
C PHE A 171 20.50 -31.04 -15.79
N ILE A 172 19.51 -30.14 -15.93
CA ILE A 172 18.46 -30.25 -16.96
C ILE A 172 18.98 -29.94 -18.37
N TYR A 173 19.96 -29.04 -18.52
CA TYR A 173 20.49 -28.65 -19.83
C TYR A 173 21.66 -29.51 -20.33
N TYR A 174 22.27 -30.34 -19.47
CA TYR A 174 23.42 -31.18 -19.82
C TYR A 174 23.11 -32.69 -19.89
N TYR A 175 21.82 -33.08 -19.84
CA TYR A 175 21.29 -34.41 -20.17
C TYR A 175 20.15 -34.29 -21.19
#